data_AF-A0A222GDN1-F1
#
_entry.id   AF-A0A222GDN1-F1
#
_cell.length_a   1.000
_cell.length_b   1.000
_cell.length_c   1.000
_cell.angle_alpha   90.00
_cell.angle_beta   90.00
_cell.angle_gamma   90.00
#
_symmetry.space_group_name_H-M   'P 1'
#
loop_
_entity.id
_entity.type
_entity.pdbx_description
1 polymer ?
#
loop_
_entity_poly.entity_id
_entity_poly.type
_entity_poly.pdbx_seq_one_letter_code
_entity_poly.pdbx_strand_id
1 'polypeptide(L)'
;MAFERIQKQTHTIADKTVLVSYDRFTTRFEIKSEEEVIYSSLVLIPIKKPTILINNQQFTLSIFWLILWKSQLVNDDGVVIKELLQRRRKKSIGLLIYFALISSVKIGIGLVA
;
A
#
# COMPACT_ATOMS: atom_id res chain seq x y z
N MET A 1 2.09 -4.52 21.81
CA MET A 1 2.54 -3.95 20.51
C MET A 1 1.68 -2.74 20.22
N ALA A 2 2.27 -1.54 20.20
CA ALA A 2 1.52 -0.31 19.95
C ALA A 2 0.99 -0.25 18.50
N PHE A 3 -0.20 0.30 18.32
CA PHE A 3 -0.75 0.57 16.99
C PHE A 3 -0.05 1.81 16.41
N GLU A 4 0.83 1.62 15.44
CA GLU A 4 1.36 2.74 14.66
C GLU A 4 0.30 3.21 13.66
N ARG A 5 -0.21 4.43 13.89
CA ARG A 5 -1.20 5.07 13.02
C ARG A 5 -0.60 5.48 11.67
N ILE A 6 0.59 6.07 11.70
CA ILE A 6 1.27 6.61 10.52
C ILE A 6 2.44 5.69 10.20
N GLN A 7 2.42 5.09 9.01
CA GLN A 7 3.56 4.37 8.47
C GLN A 7 4.41 5.32 7.65
N LYS A 8 5.72 5.29 7.83
CA LYS A 8 6.67 6.11 7.07
C LYS A 8 7.79 5.22 6.54
N GLN A 9 8.25 5.50 5.33
CA GLN A 9 9.41 4.85 4.74
C GLN A 9 10.12 5.81 3.81
N THR A 10 11.44 5.85 3.91
CA THR A 10 12.29 6.71 3.08
C THR A 10 12.93 5.88 1.98
N HIS A 11 12.97 6.41 0.78
CA HIS A 11 13.59 5.79 -0.40
C HIS A 11 14.44 6.81 -1.13
N THR A 12 15.53 6.37 -1.74
CA THR A 12 16.31 7.18 -2.68
C THR A 12 15.85 6.85 -4.09
N ILE A 13 15.26 7.83 -4.79
CA ILE A 13 14.66 7.68 -6.12
C ILE A 13 15.22 8.78 -7.00
N ALA A 14 15.86 8.42 -8.12
CA ALA A 14 16.43 9.39 -9.06
C ALA A 14 17.30 10.47 -8.36
N ASP A 15 18.22 10.02 -7.49
CA ASP A 15 19.10 10.82 -6.64
C ASP A 15 18.42 11.77 -5.64
N LYS A 16 17.08 11.70 -5.49
CA LYS A 16 16.33 12.42 -4.46
C LYS A 16 15.88 11.50 -3.33
N THR A 17 15.92 12.03 -2.11
CA THR A 17 15.38 11.33 -0.94
C THR A 17 13.89 11.61 -0.83
N VAL A 18 13.09 10.57 -1.01
CA VAL A 18 11.63 10.62 -1.00
C VAL A 18 11.10 9.94 0.26
N LEU A 19 10.36 10.67 1.06
CA LEU A 19 9.64 10.17 2.23
C LEU A 19 8.20 9.84 1.84
N VAL A 20 7.87 8.55 1.95
CA VAL A 20 6.51 8.04 1.74
C VAL A 20 5.85 7.88 3.10
N SER A 21 4.61 8.35 3.23
CA SER A 21 3.83 8.19 4.43
C SER A 21 2.38 7.80 4.15
N TYR A 22 1.82 7.00 5.05
CA TYR A 22 0.43 6.57 4.99
C TYR A 22 -0.21 6.62 6.37
N ASP A 23 -1.27 7.41 6.50
CA ASP A 23 -2.10 7.45 7.70
C ASP A 23 -3.24 6.43 7.57
N ARG A 24 -3.22 5.42 8.44
CA ARG A 24 -4.21 4.33 8.44
C ARG A 24 -5.60 4.79 8.87
N PHE A 25 -5.73 5.89 9.62
CA PHE A 25 -7.02 6.39 10.10
C PHE A 25 -7.71 7.25 9.03
N THR A 26 -6.95 8.13 8.38
CA THR A 26 -7.49 9.02 7.33
C THR A 26 -7.39 8.41 5.93
N THR A 27 -6.75 7.25 5.76
CA THR A 27 -6.41 6.63 4.46
C THR A 27 -5.61 7.54 3.55
N ARG A 28 -4.94 8.55 4.12
CA ARG A 28 -4.18 9.54 3.36
C ARG A 28 -2.81 8.98 3.04
N PHE A 29 -2.46 8.99 1.77
CA PHE A 29 -1.15 8.61 1.26
C PHE A 29 -0.44 9.86 0.78
N GLU A 30 0.76 10.09 1.31
CA GLU A 30 1.56 11.28 0.98
C GLU A 30 2.99 10.86 0.60
N ILE A 31 3.50 11.52 -0.44
CA ILE A 31 4.88 11.43 -0.87
C ILE A 31 5.48 12.83 -0.73
N LYS A 32 6.57 12.93 0.00
CA LYS A 32 7.34 14.16 0.20
C LYS A 32 8.74 13.97 -0.34
N SER A 33 9.29 14.98 -0.97
CA SER A 33 10.73 15.06 -1.26
C SER A 33 11.27 16.19 -0.44
N GLU A 34 12.22 15.89 0.46
CA GLU A 34 12.74 16.86 1.43
C GLU A 34 11.60 17.51 2.24
N GLU A 35 11.19 18.74 1.90
CA GLU A 35 10.10 19.48 2.55
C GLU A 35 8.86 19.69 1.67
N GLU A 36 8.94 19.38 0.37
CA GLU A 36 7.85 19.61 -0.58
C GLU A 36 6.95 18.37 -0.71
N VAL A 37 5.63 18.59 -0.69
CA VAL A 37 4.63 17.53 -0.89
C VAL A 37 4.42 17.31 -2.38
N ILE A 38 5.08 16.30 -2.94
CA ILE A 38 4.94 15.92 -4.36
C ILE A 38 3.54 15.36 -4.64
N TYR A 39 3.02 14.56 -3.71
CA TYR A 39 1.74 13.90 -3.87
C TYR A 39 1.04 13.76 -2.53
N SER A 40 -0.23 14.13 -2.45
CA SER A 40 -1.09 13.86 -1.31
C SER A 40 -2.47 13.47 -1.81
N SER A 41 -2.94 12.28 -1.45
CA SER A 41 -4.27 11.85 -1.85
C SER A 41 -4.86 10.79 -0.94
N LEU A 42 -6.19 10.79 -0.87
CA LEU A 42 -6.97 9.80 -0.11
C LEU A 42 -7.08 8.50 -0.92
N VAL A 43 -6.79 7.36 -0.29
CA VAL A 43 -6.85 6.03 -0.91
C VAL A 43 -8.14 5.33 -0.48
N LEU A 44 -9.28 5.88 -0.88
CA LEU A 44 -10.61 5.33 -0.58
C LEU A 44 -10.94 4.09 -1.42
N ILE A 45 -10.41 4.01 -2.65
CA ILE A 45 -10.70 2.95 -3.62
C ILE A 45 -9.61 1.87 -3.51
N PRO A 46 -9.96 0.57 -3.58
CA PRO A 46 -9.03 -0.56 -3.42
C PRO A 46 -7.81 -0.53 -4.34
N ILE A 47 -7.94 0.06 -5.53
CA ILE A 47 -6.90 0.17 -6.56
C ILE A 47 -6.79 1.64 -6.95
N LYS A 48 -5.57 2.18 -6.95
CA LYS A 48 -5.29 3.54 -7.43
C LYS A 48 -4.01 3.56 -8.24
N LYS A 49 -4.04 4.20 -9.41
CA LYS A 49 -2.89 4.27 -10.33
C LYS A 49 -2.57 5.71 -10.77
N PRO A 50 -2.25 6.63 -9.86
CA PRO A 50 -1.89 7.99 -10.23
C PRO A 50 -0.50 8.05 -10.88
N THR A 51 -0.35 8.93 -11.86
CA THR A 51 0.95 9.33 -12.42
C THR A 51 1.49 10.50 -11.60
N ILE A 52 2.75 10.42 -11.19
CA ILE A 52 3.45 11.47 -10.45
C ILE A 52 4.75 11.83 -11.17
N LEU A 53 5.16 13.09 -11.06
CA LEU A 53 6.43 13.57 -11.60
C LEU A 53 7.41 13.73 -10.44
N ILE A 54 8.55 13.03 -10.49
CA ILE A 54 9.64 13.18 -9.52
C ILE A 54 10.89 13.51 -10.33
N ASN A 55 11.51 14.66 -10.05
CA ASN A 55 12.72 15.11 -10.74
C ASN A 55 12.60 15.12 -12.28
N ASN A 56 11.49 15.63 -12.82
CA ASN A 56 11.15 15.65 -14.24
C ASN A 56 10.99 14.26 -14.91
N GLN A 57 11.04 13.17 -14.15
CA GLN A 57 10.75 11.82 -14.62
C GLN A 57 9.33 11.42 -14.23
N GLN A 58 8.66 10.71 -15.15
CA GLN A 58 7.29 10.26 -14.96
C GLN A 58 7.26 8.89 -14.29
N PHE A 59 6.58 8.82 -13.15
CA PHE A 59 6.39 7.58 -12.41
C PHE A 59 4.91 7.25 -12.29
N THR A 60 4.55 6.01 -12.58
CA THR A 60 3.23 5.45 -12.29
C THR A 60 3.25 4.82 -10.91
N LEU A 61 2.49 5.40 -9.99
CA LEU A 61 2.30 4.87 -8.65
C LEU A 61 1.11 3.92 -8.67
N SER A 62 1.33 2.64 -8.34
CA SER A 62 0.27 1.63 -8.25
C SER A 62 0.03 1.25 -6.80
N ILE A 63 -1.11 1.64 -6.25
CA ILE A 63 -1.54 1.33 -4.88
C ILE A 63 -2.67 0.29 -4.93
N PHE A 64 -2.53 -0.76 -4.13
CA PHE A 64 -3.56 -1.75 -3.83
C PHE A 64 -3.68 -1.91 -2.31
N TRP A 65 -4.89 -1.81 -1.76
CA TRP A 65 -5.08 -1.86 -0.29
C TRP A 65 -6.20 -2.77 0.22
N LEU A 66 -6.96 -3.44 -0.68
CA LEU A 66 -8.12 -4.24 -0.31
C LEU A 66 -7.76 -5.44 0.60
N ILE A 67 -6.88 -6.32 0.10
CA ILE A 67 -6.51 -7.57 0.77
C ILE A 67 -5.12 -7.47 1.39
N LEU A 68 -4.19 -6.89 0.62
CA LEU A 68 -2.80 -6.69 0.99
C LEU A 68 -2.42 -5.26 0.61
N TRP A 69 -1.81 -4.52 1.54
CA TRP A 69 -1.19 -3.25 1.18
C TRP A 69 0.00 -3.53 0.26
N LYS A 70 -0.08 -3.00 -0.97
CA LYS A 70 0.96 -3.05 -1.97
C LYS A 70 1.03 -1.68 -2.64
N SER A 71 2.15 -1.01 -2.53
CA SER A 71 2.42 0.27 -3.17
C SER A 71 3.68 0.13 -3.99
N GLN A 72 3.56 0.28 -5.31
CA GLN A 72 4.67 0.12 -6.25
C GLN A 72 4.87 1.42 -7.01
N LEU A 73 6.13 1.77 -7.27
CA LEU A 73 6.48 2.85 -8.19
C LEU A 73 7.09 2.23 -9.44
N VAL A 74 6.55 2.58 -10.61
CA VAL A 74 7.01 2.06 -11.91
C VAL A 74 7.37 3.25 -12.79
N ASN A 75 8.61 3.29 -13.30
CA ASN A 75 9.01 4.17 -14.39
C ASN A 75 8.96 3.39 -15.72
N ASP A 76 8.77 4.11 -16.83
CA ASP A 76 8.88 3.59 -18.19
C ASP A 76 10.28 3.01 -18.48
N ASP A 77 11.32 3.54 -17.80
CA ASP A 77 12.70 3.03 -17.87
C ASP A 77 12.94 1.71 -17.08
N GLY A 78 11.89 1.12 -16.49
CA GLY A 78 11.99 -0.15 -15.76
C GLY A 78 12.51 -0.04 -14.32
N VAL A 79 12.72 1.17 -13.80
CA VAL A 79 12.98 1.39 -12.36
C VAL A 79 11.70 1.10 -11.58
N VAL A 80 11.66 -0.07 -10.94
CA VAL A 80 10.50 -0.55 -10.17
C VAL A 80 10.83 -0.63 -8.69
N ILE A 81 10.36 0.33 -7.90
CA ILE A 81 10.34 0.17 -6.45
C ILE A 81 9.12 -0.69 -6.12
N LYS A 82 9.40 -1.97 -5.85
CA LYS A 82 8.36 -2.99 -5.65
C LYS A 82 7.52 -2.76 -4.40
N GLU A 83 8.08 -2.12 -3.36
CA GLU A 83 7.41 -1.85 -2.09
C GLU A 83 7.80 -0.47 -1.53
N LEU A 84 6.96 0.55 -1.78
CA LEU A 84 7.13 1.91 -1.22
C LEU A 84 6.83 2.00 0.28
N LEU A 85 5.99 1.11 0.80
CA LEU A 85 5.65 1.03 2.22
C LEU A 85 5.71 -0.43 2.67
N GLN A 86 6.14 -0.64 3.91
CA GLN A 86 6.24 -1.96 4.49
C GLN A 86 4.88 -2.68 4.49
N ARG A 87 4.91 -3.93 4.02
CA ARG A 87 3.75 -4.80 3.86
C ARG A 87 2.99 -5.01 5.18
N ARG A 88 1.65 -5.01 5.10
CA ARG A 88 0.75 -5.30 6.24
C ARG A 88 1.07 -6.69 6.81
N ARG A 89 1.11 -6.82 8.15
CA ARG A 89 1.60 -8.02 8.86
C ARG A 89 0.94 -9.31 8.34
N LYS A 90 1.75 -10.22 7.80
CA LYS A 90 1.34 -11.53 7.22
C LYS A 90 0.41 -12.34 8.14
N LYS A 91 0.56 -12.20 9.46
CA LYS A 91 -0.25 -12.90 10.48
C LYS A 91 -1.76 -12.63 10.36
N SER A 92 -2.16 -11.39 10.05
CA SER A 92 -3.59 -11.04 9.96
C SER A 92 -4.27 -11.63 8.72
N ILE A 93 -3.54 -11.77 7.59
CA ILE A 93 -4.07 -12.39 6.38
C ILE A 93 -4.24 -13.90 6.55
N GLY A 94 -3.26 -14.56 7.17
CA GLY A 94 -3.37 -16.00 7.46
C GLY A 94 -4.59 -16.31 8.33
N LEU A 95 -4.86 -15.47 9.32
CA LEU A 95 -6.04 -15.60 10.18
C LEU A 95 -7.34 -15.38 9.41
N LEU A 96 -7.39 -14.40 8.50
CA LEU A 96 -8.56 -14.14 7.64
C LEU A 96 -8.87 -15.34 6.71
N ILE A 97 -7.84 -15.92 6.10
CA ILE A 97 -7.97 -17.13 5.27
C ILE A 97 -8.48 -18.31 6.10
N TYR A 98 -7.93 -18.51 7.30
CA TYR A 98 -8.35 -19.56 8.22
C TYR A 98 -9.83 -19.42 8.61
N PHE A 99 -10.28 -18.20 8.95
CA PHE A 99 -11.69 -17.93 9.25
C PHE A 99 -12.62 -18.16 8.06
N ALA A 100 -12.19 -17.80 6.84
CA ALA A 100 -12.95 -18.04 5.63
C ALA A 100 -13.13 -19.55 5.36
N LEU A 101 -12.07 -20.34 5.51
CA LEU A 101 -12.11 -21.80 5.34
C LEU A 101 -13.05 -22.46 6.37
N ILE A 102 -12.91 -22.16 7.66
CA ILE A 102 -13.79 -22.74 8.69
C ILE A 102 -15.26 -22.36 8.47
N SER A 103 -15.52 -21.12 8.11
CA SER A 103 -16.88 -20.66 7.82
C SER A 103 -17.48 -21.42 6.64
N SER A 104 -16.69 -21.62 5.58
CA SER A 104 -17.13 -22.39 4.39
C SER A 104 -17.45 -23.86 4.71
N VAL A 105 -16.63 -24.50 5.56
CA VAL A 105 -16.88 -25.89 6.01
C VAL A 105 -18.17 -25.96 6.83
N LYS A 106 -18.38 -25.02 7.76
CA LYS A 106 -19.57 -24.99 8.61
C LYS A 106 -20.85 -24.76 7.80
N ILE A 107 -20.81 -23.88 6.80
CA ILE A 107 -21.93 -23.64 5.87
C ILE A 107 -22.17 -24.88 5.00
N GLY A 108 -21.12 -25.51 4.48
CA GLY A 108 -21.24 -26.72 3.66
C GLY A 108 -21.87 -27.89 4.41
N ILE A 109 -21.47 -28.14 5.66
CA ILE A 109 -22.07 -29.18 6.50
C ILE A 109 -23.53 -28.84 6.83
N GLY A 110 -23.84 -27.56 7.12
CA GLY A 110 -25.21 -27.12 7.42
C GLY A 110 -26.16 -27.05 6.21
N LEU A 111 -25.64 -27.02 4.98
CA LEU A 111 -26.43 -27.10 3.74
C LEU A 111 -26.66 -28.54 3.26
N VAL A 112 -25.87 -29.50 3.76
CA VAL A 112 -25.93 -30.93 3.38
C VAL A 112 -26.72 -31.76 4.41
N ALA A 113 -27.02 -31.21 5.60
CA ALA A 113 -27.91 -31.78 6.61
C ALA A 113 -29.36 -31.30 6.41
#